data_AF-A0A968HPV7-F1
#
_entry.id   AF-A0A968HPV7-F1
#
_cell.length_a   1.000
_cell.length_b   1.000
_cell.length_c   1.000
_cell.angle_alpha   90.00
_cell.angle_beta   90.00
_cell.angle_gamma   90.00
#
_symmetry.space_group_name_H-M   'P 1'
#
loop_
_entity.id
_entity.type
_entity.pdbx_description
1 polymer ?
#
loop_
_entity_poly.entity_id
_entity_poly.type
_entity_poly.pdbx_seq_one_letter_code
_entity_poly.pdbx_strand_id
1 'polypeptide(L)'
;MIKQLTPCRRVGALAGPINAEVLVKATPGAGVVGSEFPEVVEAVRAAISGPTLRIYGSEDLRGVELAAALTGLLLFTIGYTQRIGLGAASIGALATRGVAEITRIGVAVGAQGESFSGLACFGDLLAAVGGSERPELVLGRAFAEGAGPEEARERAGGSIEGLDIARRVADFGVRRKIHTPLSQVVADIVEGKLGPADAVRQLMKRDVGAE
;
A
#
# COMPACT_ATOMS: atom_id res chain seq x y z
N MET A 1 -14.97 2.20 -2.88
CA MET A 1 -15.50 2.47 -1.52
C MET A 1 -16.38 1.31 -1.10
N ILE A 2 -16.14 0.68 0.06
CA ILE A 2 -16.83 -0.56 0.43
C ILE A 2 -18.36 -0.38 0.48
N LYS A 3 -18.84 0.79 0.93
CA LYS A 3 -20.27 1.16 0.99
C LYS A 3 -21.03 1.04 -0.34
N GLN A 4 -20.33 1.07 -1.47
CA GLN A 4 -20.93 0.93 -2.80
C GLN A 4 -21.03 -0.52 -3.27
N LEU A 5 -20.36 -1.45 -2.57
CA LEU A 5 -20.24 -2.86 -2.94
C LEU A 5 -21.04 -3.79 -2.01
N THR A 6 -21.69 -3.25 -0.97
CA THR A 6 -22.45 -4.03 0.02
C THR A 6 -23.73 -3.31 0.45
N PRO A 7 -24.83 -4.05 0.76
CA PRO A 7 -26.01 -3.46 1.39
C PRO A 7 -25.77 -3.04 2.85
N CYS A 8 -24.69 -3.50 3.48
CA CYS A 8 -24.34 -3.12 4.86
C CYS A 8 -24.10 -1.61 4.98
N ARG A 9 -24.82 -0.95 5.90
CA ARG A 9 -24.74 0.51 6.08
C ARG A 9 -23.67 0.92 7.08
N ARG A 10 -23.51 0.13 8.14
CA ARG A 10 -22.46 0.26 9.14
C ARG A 10 -21.28 -0.59 8.73
N VAL A 11 -20.23 0.05 8.25
CA VAL A 11 -19.03 -0.60 7.72
C VAL A 11 -17.79 0.10 8.24
N GLY A 12 -16.69 -0.66 8.28
CA GLY A 12 -15.38 -0.16 8.65
C GLY A 12 -14.30 -0.81 7.79
N ALA A 13 -13.11 -0.23 7.79
CA ALA A 13 -11.92 -0.79 7.20
C ALA A 13 -10.85 -0.98 8.27
N LEU A 14 -10.26 -2.16 8.35
CA LEU A 14 -9.18 -2.48 9.28
C LEU A 14 -7.86 -2.50 8.50
N ALA A 15 -6.85 -1.79 8.98
CA ALA A 15 -5.56 -1.67 8.32
C ALA A 15 -4.40 -1.56 9.32
N GLY A 16 -3.20 -1.76 8.80
CA GLY A 16 -1.93 -1.52 9.49
C GLY A 16 -1.05 -2.76 9.62
N PRO A 17 0.06 -2.68 10.38
CA PRO A 17 1.05 -3.74 10.52
C PRO A 17 0.56 -4.90 11.39
N ILE A 18 -0.56 -5.50 11.02
CA ILE A 18 -1.30 -6.53 11.75
C ILE A 18 -1.52 -7.78 10.88
N ASN A 19 -0.45 -8.22 10.21
CA ASN A 19 -0.49 -9.41 9.38
C ASN A 19 -0.78 -10.68 10.20
N ALA A 20 -1.10 -11.78 9.52
CA ALA A 20 -1.47 -13.04 10.16
C ALA A 20 -0.39 -13.54 11.15
N GLU A 21 0.89 -13.33 10.84
CA GLU A 21 2.00 -13.74 11.70
C GLU A 21 2.02 -12.96 13.02
N VAL A 22 1.85 -11.64 12.98
CA VAL A 22 1.77 -10.79 14.18
C VAL A 22 0.61 -11.24 15.08
N LEU A 23 -0.54 -11.56 14.48
CA LEU A 23 -1.72 -12.03 15.20
C LEU A 23 -1.49 -13.41 15.84
N VAL A 24 -0.97 -14.38 15.07
CA VAL A 24 -0.71 -15.76 15.56
C VAL A 24 0.35 -15.79 16.65
N LYS A 25 1.42 -14.99 16.50
CA LYS A 25 2.52 -14.93 17.48
C LYS A 25 2.24 -14.00 18.65
N ALA A 26 1.09 -13.33 18.68
CA ALA A 26 0.75 -12.29 19.68
C ALA A 26 1.89 -11.26 19.86
N THR A 27 2.53 -10.86 18.76
CA THR A 27 3.65 -9.90 18.81
C THR A 27 3.10 -8.49 19.10
N PRO A 28 3.75 -7.69 19.96
CA PRO A 28 3.34 -6.32 20.21
C PRO A 28 3.15 -5.51 18.93
N GLY A 29 1.95 -5.01 18.69
CA GLY A 29 1.59 -4.31 17.46
C GLY A 29 0.42 -3.36 17.61
N ALA A 30 0.17 -2.61 16.53
CA ALA A 30 -0.95 -1.70 16.46
C ALA A 30 -1.57 -1.68 15.07
N GLY A 31 -2.90 -1.56 15.02
CA GLY A 31 -3.67 -1.35 13.81
C GLY A 31 -4.63 -0.18 13.96
N VAL A 32 -5.32 0.17 12.89
CA VAL A 32 -6.36 1.19 12.87
C VAL A 32 -7.61 0.64 12.21
N VAL A 33 -8.77 0.96 12.78
CA VAL A 33 -10.07 0.75 12.15
C VAL A 33 -10.67 2.11 11.79
N GLY A 34 -10.90 2.31 10.50
CA GLY A 34 -11.61 3.48 9.96
C GLY A 34 -13.10 3.20 9.91
N SER A 35 -13.93 4.02 10.55
CA SER A 35 -15.40 3.98 10.41
C SER A 35 -16.02 5.28 10.92
N GLU A 36 -17.11 5.71 10.27
CA GLU A 36 -17.97 6.80 10.77
C GLU A 36 -18.91 6.33 11.89
N PHE A 37 -18.92 5.02 12.21
CA PHE A 37 -19.83 4.40 13.17
C PHE A 37 -19.03 3.90 14.39
N PRO A 38 -19.12 4.57 15.55
CA PRO A 38 -18.39 4.17 16.74
C PRO A 38 -18.63 2.71 17.13
N GLU A 39 -19.85 2.19 16.94
CA GLU A 39 -20.20 0.80 17.24
C GLU A 39 -19.41 -0.22 16.39
N VAL A 40 -18.99 0.16 15.18
CA VAL A 40 -18.13 -0.70 14.33
C VAL A 40 -16.71 -0.73 14.88
N VAL A 41 -16.19 0.44 15.28
CA VAL A 41 -14.86 0.57 15.89
C VAL A 41 -14.77 -0.25 17.17
N GLU A 42 -15.78 -0.12 18.05
CA GLU A 42 -15.83 -0.86 19.31
C GLU A 42 -16.01 -2.37 19.12
N ALA A 43 -16.82 -2.80 18.14
CA ALA A 43 -16.95 -4.22 17.81
C ALA A 43 -15.61 -4.83 17.37
N VAL A 44 -14.85 -4.13 16.51
CA VAL A 44 -13.52 -4.60 16.10
C VAL A 44 -12.56 -4.60 17.28
N ARG A 45 -12.55 -3.54 18.11
CA ARG A 45 -11.69 -3.50 19.31
C ARG A 45 -11.96 -4.66 20.25
N ALA A 46 -13.23 -4.92 20.56
CA ALA A 46 -13.62 -6.03 21.43
C ALA A 46 -13.25 -7.40 20.85
N ALA A 47 -13.27 -7.54 19.52
CA ALA A 47 -12.98 -8.81 18.85
C ALA A 47 -11.48 -9.14 18.79
N ILE A 48 -10.61 -8.15 18.55
CA ILE A 48 -9.19 -8.42 18.23
C ILE A 48 -8.17 -7.68 19.10
N SER A 49 -8.56 -6.63 19.85
CA SER A 49 -7.59 -5.94 20.72
C SER A 49 -7.24 -6.79 21.95
N GLY A 50 -6.05 -6.59 22.49
CA GLY A 50 -5.59 -7.32 23.67
C GLY A 50 -4.28 -6.77 24.24
N PRO A 51 -3.64 -7.49 25.18
CA PRO A 51 -2.40 -7.04 25.82
C PRO A 51 -1.26 -6.72 24.84
N THR A 52 -1.23 -7.42 23.71
CA THR A 52 -0.18 -7.31 22.68
C THR A 52 -0.66 -6.60 21.41
N LEU A 53 -1.97 -6.37 21.22
CA LEU A 53 -2.49 -5.72 20.03
C LEU A 53 -3.38 -4.53 20.39
N ARG A 54 -2.98 -3.34 19.93
CA ARG A 54 -3.77 -2.10 20.11
C ARG A 54 -4.47 -1.72 18.81
N ILE A 55 -5.79 -1.56 18.84
CA ILE A 55 -6.56 -1.04 17.68
C ILE A 55 -7.04 0.38 17.95
N TYR A 56 -6.53 1.32 17.15
CA TYR A 56 -6.94 2.71 17.15
C TYR A 56 -8.17 2.91 16.26
N GLY A 57 -9.01 3.90 16.59
CA GLY A 57 -10.15 4.29 15.78
C GLY A 57 -9.80 5.49 14.91
N SER A 58 -10.36 5.56 13.71
CA SER A 58 -10.34 6.72 12.84
C SER A 58 -11.74 6.95 12.27
N GLU A 59 -12.18 8.20 12.18
CA GLU A 59 -13.43 8.54 11.48
C GLU A 59 -13.22 8.55 9.95
N ASP A 60 -11.98 8.58 9.48
CA ASP A 60 -11.62 8.60 8.07
C ASP A 60 -11.63 7.20 7.45
N LEU A 61 -12.83 6.63 7.29
CA LEU A 61 -13.04 5.36 6.59
C LEU A 61 -12.40 5.38 5.19
N ARG A 62 -12.52 6.50 4.47
CA ARG A 62 -12.04 6.63 3.10
C ARG A 62 -10.52 6.61 3.01
N GLY A 63 -9.84 7.34 3.89
CA GLY A 63 -8.39 7.31 3.94
C GLY A 63 -7.87 5.96 4.38
N VAL A 64 -8.49 5.29 5.35
CA VAL A 64 -8.05 3.94 5.76
C VAL A 64 -8.20 2.92 4.62
N GLU A 65 -9.33 2.91 3.90
CA GLU A 65 -9.52 2.05 2.72
C GLU A 65 -8.46 2.29 1.65
N LEU A 66 -8.23 3.56 1.29
CA LEU A 66 -7.30 3.93 0.22
C LEU A 66 -5.85 3.73 0.64
N ALA A 67 -5.49 4.07 1.87
CA ALA A 67 -4.17 3.84 2.43
C ALA A 67 -3.82 2.35 2.37
N ALA A 68 -4.71 1.48 2.86
CA ALA A 68 -4.50 0.03 2.81
C ALA A 68 -4.37 -0.48 1.37
N ALA A 69 -5.31 -0.11 0.49
CA ALA A 69 -5.32 -0.57 -0.90
C ALA A 69 -4.08 -0.11 -1.69
N LEU A 70 -3.61 1.11 -1.46
CA LEU A 70 -2.49 1.70 -2.20
C LEU A 70 -1.12 1.35 -1.61
N THR A 71 -1.05 0.91 -0.35
CA THR A 71 0.22 0.47 0.28
C THR A 71 0.85 -0.69 -0.47
N GLY A 72 0.04 -1.56 -1.07
CA GLY A 72 0.51 -2.66 -1.90
C GLY A 72 1.40 -2.21 -3.07
N LEU A 73 1.13 -1.06 -3.69
CA LEU A 73 1.99 -0.50 -4.76
C LEU A 73 3.36 -0.08 -4.24
N LEU A 74 3.41 0.45 -3.02
CA LEU A 74 4.65 0.85 -2.38
C LEU A 74 5.47 -0.38 -2.02
N LEU A 75 4.83 -1.40 -1.45
CA LEU A 75 5.46 -2.68 -1.13
C LEU A 75 5.99 -3.38 -2.38
N PHE A 76 5.21 -3.42 -3.47
CA PHE A 76 5.69 -3.91 -4.76
C PHE A 76 6.97 -3.18 -5.19
N THR A 77 6.95 -1.85 -5.14
CA THR A 77 8.10 -1.03 -5.54
C THR A 77 9.33 -1.31 -4.67
N ILE A 78 9.13 -1.49 -3.36
CA ILE A 78 10.20 -1.85 -2.43
C ILE A 78 10.76 -3.23 -2.73
N GLY A 79 9.92 -4.25 -2.89
CA GLY A 79 10.35 -5.61 -3.24
C GLY A 79 11.15 -5.62 -4.55
N TYR A 80 10.65 -4.92 -5.58
CA TYR A 80 11.34 -4.75 -6.85
C TYR A 80 12.72 -4.12 -6.68
N THR A 81 12.76 -2.98 -5.96
CA THR A 81 13.97 -2.20 -5.67
C THR A 81 15.02 -3.00 -4.88
N GLN A 82 14.59 -3.76 -3.88
CA GLN A 82 15.45 -4.65 -3.11
C GLN A 82 16.08 -5.72 -4.01
N ARG A 83 15.29 -6.32 -4.92
CA ARG A 83 15.77 -7.42 -5.75
C ARG A 83 16.79 -6.99 -6.80
N ILE A 84 16.63 -5.81 -7.36
CA ILE A 84 17.59 -5.25 -8.35
C ILE A 84 18.85 -4.67 -7.68
N GLY A 85 18.99 -4.79 -6.35
CA GLY A 85 20.21 -4.44 -5.62
C GLY A 85 20.33 -2.96 -5.22
N LEU A 86 19.23 -2.20 -5.20
CA LEU A 86 19.25 -0.83 -4.69
C LEU A 86 19.25 -0.81 -3.16
N GLY A 87 20.05 0.10 -2.59
CA GLY A 87 20.24 0.21 -1.14
C GLY A 87 19.13 0.98 -0.41
N ALA A 88 19.27 1.06 0.91
CA ALA A 88 18.30 1.69 1.82
C ALA A 88 17.96 3.15 1.47
N ALA A 89 18.92 3.92 0.96
CA ALA A 89 18.70 5.31 0.55
C ALA A 89 17.67 5.42 -0.60
N SER A 90 17.77 4.54 -1.60
CA SER A 90 16.82 4.49 -2.71
C SER A 90 15.44 4.05 -2.22
N ILE A 91 15.37 3.06 -1.32
CA ILE A 91 14.13 2.61 -0.71
C ILE A 91 13.46 3.77 0.06
N GLY A 92 14.22 4.51 0.88
CA GLY A 92 13.70 5.66 1.61
C GLY A 92 13.15 6.75 0.67
N ALA A 93 13.90 7.10 -0.37
CA ALA A 93 13.45 8.09 -1.36
C ALA A 93 12.18 7.66 -2.09
N LEU A 94 12.09 6.38 -2.50
CA LEU A 94 10.92 5.82 -3.18
C LEU A 94 9.71 5.74 -2.25
N ALA A 95 9.90 5.29 -1.00
CA ALA A 95 8.86 5.20 0.01
C ALA A 95 8.25 6.59 0.28
N THR A 96 9.08 7.60 0.58
CA THR A 96 8.61 8.96 0.84
C THR A 96 7.82 9.53 -0.33
N ARG A 97 8.35 9.37 -1.56
CA ARG A 97 7.68 9.85 -2.79
C ARG A 97 6.37 9.11 -3.05
N GLY A 98 6.36 7.80 -2.86
CA GLY A 98 5.20 6.96 -3.06
C GLY A 98 4.09 7.28 -2.07
N VAL A 99 4.42 7.46 -0.79
CA VAL A 99 3.46 7.91 0.24
C VAL A 99 2.87 9.27 -0.14
N ALA A 100 3.71 10.23 -0.57
CA ALA A 100 3.22 11.52 -1.02
C ALA A 100 2.29 11.42 -2.25
N GLU A 101 2.57 10.52 -3.19
CA GLU A 101 1.73 10.26 -4.36
C GLU A 101 0.35 9.72 -3.96
N ILE A 102 0.31 8.65 -3.18
CA ILE A 102 -0.96 8.03 -2.76
C ILE A 102 -1.76 8.94 -1.83
N THR A 103 -1.08 9.78 -1.04
CA THR A 103 -1.72 10.82 -0.22
C THR A 103 -2.44 11.85 -1.10
N ARG A 104 -1.78 12.37 -2.17
CA ARG A 104 -2.43 13.30 -3.11
C ARG A 104 -3.66 12.67 -3.78
N ILE A 105 -3.58 11.40 -4.15
CA ILE A 105 -4.71 10.66 -4.71
C ILE A 105 -5.86 10.59 -3.71
N GLY A 106 -5.58 10.20 -2.46
CA GLY A 106 -6.56 10.10 -1.38
C GLY A 106 -7.26 11.43 -1.09
N VAL A 107 -6.48 12.49 -0.90
CA VAL A 107 -7.01 13.83 -0.63
C VAL A 107 -7.89 14.32 -1.78
N ALA A 108 -7.51 14.05 -3.04
CA ALA A 108 -8.32 14.42 -4.20
C ALA A 108 -9.68 13.69 -4.30
N VAL A 109 -9.90 12.66 -3.49
CA VAL A 109 -11.19 11.99 -3.32
C VAL A 109 -11.79 12.19 -1.93
N GLY A 110 -11.26 13.11 -1.12
CA GLY A 110 -11.81 13.50 0.18
C GLY A 110 -11.41 12.61 1.36
N ALA A 111 -10.27 11.91 1.29
CA ALA A 111 -9.64 11.31 2.46
C ALA A 111 -8.84 12.35 3.25
N GLN A 112 -8.52 12.05 4.52
CA GLN A 112 -7.58 12.82 5.33
C GLN A 112 -6.15 12.35 5.05
N GLY A 113 -5.22 13.30 4.94
CA GLY A 113 -3.81 12.99 4.61
C GLY A 113 -3.12 12.18 5.70
N GLU A 114 -3.54 12.39 6.95
CA GLU A 114 -3.04 11.77 8.16
C GLU A 114 -3.18 10.24 8.13
N SER A 115 -4.20 9.71 7.46
CA SER A 115 -4.42 8.27 7.28
C SER A 115 -3.25 7.60 6.55
N PHE A 116 -2.58 8.31 5.64
CA PHE A 116 -1.46 7.79 4.85
C PHE A 116 -0.13 7.83 5.62
N SER A 117 0.09 8.87 6.43
CA SER A 117 1.23 8.93 7.36
C SER A 117 1.07 8.06 8.60
N GLY A 118 -0.14 7.54 8.84
CA GLY A 118 -0.48 6.74 10.01
C GLY A 118 -0.25 5.23 9.84
N LEU A 119 -0.88 4.46 10.74
CA LEU A 119 -0.76 3.01 10.77
C LEU A 119 -1.26 2.33 9.50
N ALA A 120 -2.29 2.89 8.83
CA ALA A 120 -2.92 2.27 7.66
C ALA A 120 -2.01 2.18 6.42
N CYS A 121 -0.95 2.99 6.35
CA CYS A 121 0.01 2.94 5.25
C CYS A 121 1.46 3.03 5.73
N PHE A 122 1.92 4.19 6.21
CA PHE A 122 3.33 4.37 6.55
C PHE A 122 3.81 3.39 7.63
N GLY A 123 2.99 3.12 8.65
CA GLY A 123 3.29 2.11 9.67
C GLY A 123 3.42 0.69 9.10
N ASP A 124 2.53 0.29 8.19
CA ASP A 124 2.60 -1.01 7.53
C ASP A 124 3.80 -1.12 6.58
N LEU A 125 4.10 -0.03 5.87
CA LEU A 125 5.27 0.09 5.00
C LEU A 125 6.57 -0.11 5.78
N LEU A 126 6.72 0.55 6.94
CA LEU A 126 7.90 0.41 7.80
C LEU A 126 8.01 -1.00 8.39
N ALA A 127 6.91 -1.61 8.79
CA ALA A 127 6.93 -3.00 9.25
C ALA A 127 7.44 -3.95 8.17
N ALA A 128 7.03 -3.73 6.91
CA ALA A 128 7.47 -4.53 5.79
C ALA A 128 8.97 -4.33 5.48
N VAL A 129 9.45 -3.09 5.50
CA VAL A 129 10.89 -2.78 5.38
C VAL A 129 11.69 -3.41 6.53
N GLY A 130 11.10 -3.47 7.73
CA GLY A 130 11.68 -4.09 8.93
C GLY A 130 11.70 -5.62 8.90
N GLY A 131 11.30 -6.27 7.81
CA GLY A 131 11.38 -7.72 7.64
C GLY A 131 10.05 -8.46 7.80
N SER A 132 8.93 -7.76 7.97
CA SER A 132 7.61 -8.37 7.95
C SER A 132 7.21 -8.68 6.51
N GLU A 133 7.24 -9.96 6.11
CA GLU A 133 6.94 -10.34 4.73
C GLU A 133 5.51 -9.95 4.32
N ARG A 134 5.34 -9.55 3.06
CA ARG A 134 4.05 -9.18 2.44
C ARG A 134 3.97 -9.80 1.05
N PRO A 135 2.80 -10.28 0.61
CA PRO A 135 2.63 -10.79 -0.75
C PRO A 135 3.13 -9.82 -1.84
N GLU A 136 2.94 -8.52 -1.64
CA GLU A 136 3.35 -7.49 -2.58
C GLU A 136 4.87 -7.31 -2.66
N LEU A 137 5.60 -7.52 -1.55
CA LEU A 137 7.06 -7.58 -1.60
C LEU A 137 7.53 -8.76 -2.47
N VAL A 138 6.92 -9.93 -2.30
CA VAL A 138 7.21 -11.13 -3.10
C VAL A 138 6.94 -10.88 -4.58
N LEU A 139 5.80 -10.26 -4.91
CA LEU A 139 5.48 -9.85 -6.28
C LEU A 139 6.56 -8.95 -6.88
N GLY A 140 6.92 -7.88 -6.18
CA GLY A 140 7.93 -6.94 -6.65
C GLY A 140 9.25 -7.65 -6.96
N ARG A 141 9.69 -8.54 -6.07
CA ARG A 141 10.91 -9.35 -6.28
C ARG A 141 10.78 -10.28 -7.49
N ALA A 142 9.65 -10.95 -7.66
CA ALA A 142 9.42 -11.85 -8.80
C ALA A 142 9.47 -11.09 -10.14
N PHE A 143 8.85 -9.91 -10.24
CA PHE A 143 8.92 -9.09 -11.44
C PHE A 143 10.34 -8.59 -11.72
N ALA A 144 11.11 -8.25 -10.69
CA ALA A 144 12.52 -7.88 -10.86
C ALA A 144 13.39 -9.04 -11.36
N GLU A 145 12.98 -10.28 -11.13
CA GLU A 145 13.61 -11.50 -11.66
C GLU A 145 13.16 -11.84 -13.10
N GLY A 146 12.21 -11.08 -13.66
CA GLY A 146 11.67 -11.32 -14.99
C GLY A 146 10.51 -12.31 -15.03
N ALA A 147 9.90 -12.65 -13.89
CA ALA A 147 8.70 -13.48 -13.87
C ALA A 147 7.53 -12.77 -14.58
N GLY A 148 6.71 -13.56 -15.28
CA GLY A 148 5.45 -13.06 -15.84
C GLY A 148 4.38 -12.85 -14.76
N PRO A 149 3.26 -12.15 -15.08
CA PRO A 149 2.22 -11.85 -14.09
C PRO A 149 1.64 -13.08 -13.37
N GLU A 150 1.35 -14.16 -14.10
CA GLU A 150 0.78 -15.38 -13.52
C GLU A 150 1.77 -16.08 -12.58
N GLU A 151 3.02 -16.20 -13.01
CA GLU A 151 4.09 -16.80 -12.18
C GLU A 151 4.36 -15.97 -10.92
N ALA A 152 4.40 -14.64 -11.05
CA ALA A 152 4.57 -13.75 -9.91
C ALA A 152 3.42 -13.89 -8.91
N ARG A 153 2.16 -13.95 -9.39
CA ARG A 153 0.97 -14.19 -8.56
C ARG A 153 1.09 -15.51 -7.80
N GLU A 154 1.46 -16.59 -8.48
CA GLU A 154 1.63 -17.92 -7.86
C GLU A 154 2.68 -17.88 -6.73
N ARG A 155 3.85 -17.30 -6.98
CA ARG A 155 4.93 -17.17 -5.99
C ARG A 155 4.51 -16.40 -4.74
N ALA A 156 3.63 -15.43 -4.90
CA ALA A 156 3.19 -14.56 -3.82
C ALA A 156 1.93 -15.09 -3.08
N GLY A 157 1.50 -16.32 -3.38
CA GLY A 157 0.37 -16.98 -2.71
C GLY A 157 -0.97 -16.85 -3.44
N GLY A 158 -0.96 -16.48 -4.72
CA GLY A 158 -2.12 -16.48 -5.62
C GLY A 158 -2.72 -15.10 -5.91
N SER A 159 -4.00 -14.91 -5.53
CA SER A 159 -4.83 -13.76 -5.94
C SER A 159 -4.39 -12.46 -5.30
N ILE A 160 -3.52 -11.71 -5.99
CA ILE A 160 -3.12 -10.37 -5.54
C ILE A 160 -3.70 -9.31 -6.46
N GLU A 161 -4.72 -8.60 -5.98
CA GLU A 161 -5.35 -7.48 -6.68
C GLU A 161 -4.38 -6.32 -6.96
N GLY A 162 -3.24 -6.28 -6.26
CA GLY A 162 -2.23 -5.22 -6.33
C GLY A 162 -1.57 -5.01 -7.70
N LEU A 163 -1.62 -5.97 -8.62
CA LEU A 163 -1.11 -5.76 -9.99
C LEU A 163 -2.06 -4.88 -10.82
N ASP A 164 -3.37 -5.05 -10.64
CA ASP A 164 -4.39 -4.35 -11.41
C ASP A 164 -4.64 -2.92 -10.90
N ILE A 165 -4.27 -2.64 -9.65
CA ILE A 165 -4.46 -1.32 -9.06
C ILE A 165 -3.50 -0.27 -9.64
N ALA A 166 -2.29 -0.67 -10.07
CA ALA A 166 -1.28 0.26 -10.60
C ALA A 166 -1.79 1.02 -11.82
N ARG A 167 -2.30 0.30 -12.82
CA ARG A 167 -2.86 0.90 -14.04
C ARG A 167 -4.10 1.74 -13.72
N ARG A 168 -4.99 1.25 -12.85
CA ARG A 168 -6.20 2.00 -12.44
C ARG A 168 -5.86 3.33 -11.78
N VAL A 169 -4.84 3.35 -10.93
CA VAL A 169 -4.36 4.56 -10.24
C VAL A 169 -3.68 5.51 -11.22
N ALA A 170 -2.84 4.99 -12.13
CA ALA A 170 -2.22 5.80 -13.18
C ALA A 170 -3.28 6.48 -14.07
N ASP A 171 -4.27 5.72 -14.55
CA ASP A 171 -5.36 6.26 -15.37
C ASP A 171 -6.23 7.26 -14.59
N PHE A 172 -6.44 7.01 -13.30
CA PHE A 172 -7.12 7.96 -12.42
C PHE A 172 -6.34 9.27 -12.29
N GLY A 173 -5.01 9.18 -12.13
CA GLY A 173 -4.10 10.32 -12.12
C GLY A 173 -4.25 11.17 -13.38
N VAL A 174 -4.21 10.54 -14.56
CA VAL A 174 -4.43 11.22 -15.85
C VAL A 174 -5.78 11.94 -15.89
N ARG A 175 -6.88 11.24 -15.55
CA ARG A 175 -8.23 11.84 -15.59
C ARG A 175 -8.40 13.00 -14.61
N ARG A 176 -7.75 12.94 -13.45
CA ARG A 176 -7.83 13.97 -12.41
C ARG A 176 -6.71 15.01 -12.48
N LYS A 177 -5.80 14.92 -13.46
CA LYS A 177 -4.60 15.75 -13.58
C LYS A 177 -3.73 15.71 -12.31
N ILE A 178 -3.63 14.53 -11.69
CA ILE A 178 -2.77 14.26 -10.53
C ILE A 178 -1.53 13.54 -11.04
N HIS A 179 -0.36 14.03 -10.65
CA HIS A 179 0.92 13.41 -11.03
C HIS A 179 1.16 12.12 -10.24
N THR A 180 1.16 10.98 -10.94
CA THR A 180 1.28 9.61 -10.40
C THR A 180 2.44 8.80 -11.02
N PRO A 181 3.69 9.27 -10.92
CA PRO A 181 4.85 8.65 -11.58
C PRO A 181 5.16 7.24 -11.07
N LEU A 182 5.03 6.97 -9.77
CA LEU A 182 5.30 5.64 -9.22
C LEU A 182 4.27 4.64 -9.74
N SER A 183 2.98 4.99 -9.67
CA SER A 183 1.90 4.13 -10.17
C SER A 183 2.04 3.85 -11.67
N GLN A 184 2.47 4.84 -12.46
CA GLN A 184 2.73 4.68 -13.89
C GLN A 184 3.88 3.72 -14.15
N VAL A 185 5.02 3.88 -13.46
CA VAL A 185 6.17 2.98 -13.62
C VAL A 185 5.81 1.55 -13.23
N VAL A 186 5.11 1.36 -12.10
CA VAL A 186 4.66 0.03 -11.69
C VAL A 186 3.75 -0.58 -12.74
N ALA A 187 2.79 0.18 -13.29
CA ALA A 187 1.91 -0.31 -14.34
C ALA A 187 2.69 -0.71 -15.62
N ASP A 188 3.70 0.07 -16.00
CA ASP A 188 4.51 -0.21 -17.20
C ASP A 188 5.44 -1.42 -17.01
N ILE A 189 5.94 -1.66 -15.78
CA ILE A 189 6.65 -2.90 -15.42
C ILE A 189 5.70 -4.10 -15.56
N VAL A 190 4.52 -4.02 -14.95
CA VAL A 190 3.56 -5.14 -14.91
C VAL A 190 3.07 -5.52 -16.30
N GLU A 191 2.95 -4.56 -17.20
CA GLU A 191 2.56 -4.76 -18.59
C GLU A 191 3.72 -5.15 -19.53
N GLY A 192 4.93 -5.33 -19.00
CA GLY A 192 6.11 -5.70 -19.78
C GLY A 192 6.61 -4.58 -20.70
N LYS A 193 6.18 -3.34 -20.50
CA LYS A 193 6.62 -2.16 -21.26
C LYS A 193 7.95 -1.60 -20.76
N LEU A 194 8.34 -1.93 -19.53
CA LEU A 194 9.52 -1.39 -18.87
C LEU A 194 10.34 -2.48 -18.20
N GLY A 195 11.62 -2.57 -18.55
CA GLY A 195 12.57 -3.47 -17.91
C GLY A 195 13.21 -2.88 -16.64
N PRO A 196 13.94 -3.68 -15.84
CA PRO A 196 14.53 -3.25 -14.57
C PRO A 196 15.45 -2.03 -14.63
N ALA A 197 16.37 -1.99 -15.60
CA ALA A 197 17.29 -0.86 -15.74
C ALA A 197 16.55 0.45 -16.10
N ASP A 198 15.48 0.37 -16.88
CA ASP A 198 14.68 1.53 -17.29
C ASP A 198 13.73 1.99 -16.19
N ALA A 199 13.16 1.06 -15.42
CA ALA A 199 12.34 1.35 -14.25
C ALA A 199 13.09 2.21 -13.23
N VAL A 200 14.33 1.83 -12.89
CA VAL A 200 15.17 2.63 -11.97
C VAL A 200 15.41 4.02 -12.52
N ARG A 201 15.78 4.12 -13.80
CA ARG A 201 16.01 5.42 -14.43
C ARG A 201 14.76 6.28 -14.41
N GLN A 202 13.59 5.72 -14.65
CA GLN A 202 12.34 6.46 -14.68
C GLN A 202 11.86 6.88 -13.28
N LEU A 203 12.04 6.03 -12.27
CA LEU A 203 11.74 6.39 -10.87
C LEU A 203 12.68 7.47 -10.32
N MET A 204 13.93 7.49 -10.80
CA MET A 204 14.94 8.49 -10.40
C MET A 204 14.86 9.77 -11.24
N LYS A 205 14.37 9.72 -12.47
CA LYS A 205 14.13 10.90 -13.32
C LYS A 205 12.97 11.72 -12.74
N ARG A 206 13.30 12.85 -12.11
CA ARG A 206 12.36 13.91 -11.79
C ARG A 206 13.04 15.25 -12.01
N ASP A 207 12.26 16.25 -12.41
CA ASP A 207 12.66 17.64 -12.29
C ASP A 207 12.89 17.98 -10.81
N VAL A 208 14.05 18.59 -10.53
CA VAL A 208 14.42 19.06 -9.19
C VAL A 208 13.46 20.18 -8.78
N GLY A 209 12.80 20.04 -7.63
CA GLY A 209 11.82 21.01 -7.12
C GLY A 209 11.73 20.96 -5.59
N ALA A 210 10.80 21.72 -5.00
CA ALA A 210 10.54 21.68 -3.55
C ALA A 210 10.06 20.28 -3.11
N GLU A 211 10.43 19.91 -1.88
CA GLU A 211 9.99 18.69 -1.20
C GLU A 211 8.47 18.71 -0.94
#